data_AF-A0A7K4ZUG0-F1
#
_entry.id   AF-A0A7K4ZUG0-F1
#
_cell.length_a   1.000
_cell.length_b   1.000
_cell.length_c   1.000
_cell.angle_alpha   90.00
_cell.angle_beta   90.00
_cell.angle_gamma   90.00
#
_symmetry.space_group_name_H-M   'P 1'
#
loop_
_entity.id
_entity.type
_entity.pdbx_description
1 polymer ?
#
loop_
_entity_poly.entity_id
_entity_poly.type
_entity_poly.pdbx_seq_one_letter_code
_entity_poly.pdbx_strand_id
1 'polypeptide(L)'
;NPAFFRFIVRVLPLFLILSPVNSSNCTMGNKTTEIHMKYENVLSYDVAELVNMSAEYRDRCCKNKKHENSKMFFCNDTQEIESLQSMACNMLRFFHKQKISKDLRWKAALVSCGTLQVLQCKCERHRKEK
;
A
#
# COMPACT_ATOMS: atom_id res chain seq x y z
N ASN A 1 -42.96 -8.84 23.77
CA ASN A 1 -42.23 -8.80 25.06
C ASN A 1 -41.04 -7.84 24.94
N PRO A 2 -41.16 -6.58 25.38
CA PRO A 2 -40.19 -5.49 25.12
C PRO A 2 -38.84 -5.65 25.85
N ALA A 3 -38.69 -6.67 26.68
CA ALA A 3 -37.45 -6.98 27.40
C ALA A 3 -36.31 -7.48 26.48
N PHE A 4 -36.63 -8.16 25.38
CA PHE A 4 -35.63 -8.75 24.49
C PHE A 4 -34.82 -7.68 23.71
N PHE A 5 -35.48 -6.60 23.28
CA PHE A 5 -34.84 -5.51 22.54
C PHE A 5 -33.89 -4.68 23.40
N ARG A 6 -34.15 -4.54 24.71
CA ARG A 6 -33.26 -3.80 25.62
C ARG A 6 -31.93 -4.50 25.87
N PHE A 7 -31.87 -5.83 25.69
CA PHE A 7 -30.64 -6.60 25.87
C PHE A 7 -29.69 -6.41 24.68
N ILE A 8 -30.21 -6.45 23.46
CA ILE A 8 -29.42 -6.29 22.22
C ILE A 8 -28.76 -4.90 22.16
N VAL A 9 -29.48 -3.84 22.54
CA VAL A 9 -28.98 -2.45 22.50
C VAL A 9 -27.91 -2.16 23.56
N ARG A 10 -27.88 -2.90 24.68
CA ARG A 10 -26.83 -2.76 25.71
C ARG A 10 -25.56 -3.56 25.40
N VAL A 11 -25.64 -4.59 24.58
CA VAL A 11 -24.49 -5.45 24.23
C VAL A 11 -23.81 -5.00 22.93
N LEU A 12 -24.54 -4.37 21.99
CA LEU A 12 -23.99 -3.77 20.77
C LEU A 12 -22.83 -2.77 20.99
N PRO A 13 -22.86 -1.88 22.01
CA PRO A 13 -21.80 -0.91 22.24
C PRO A 13 -20.47 -1.56 22.64
N LEU A 14 -20.51 -2.74 23.29
CA LEU A 14 -19.31 -3.45 23.74
C LEU A 14 -18.58 -4.16 22.60
N PHE A 15 -19.29 -4.62 21.57
CA PHE A 15 -18.67 -5.23 20.38
C PHE A 15 -18.03 -4.21 19.43
N LEU A 16 -18.46 -2.93 19.47
CA LEU A 16 -17.84 -1.86 18.68
C LEU A 16 -16.47 -1.44 19.26
N ILE A 17 -16.27 -1.59 20.58
CA ILE A 17 -15.00 -1.25 21.25
C ILE A 17 -13.92 -2.32 21.02
N LEU A 18 -14.31 -3.55 20.63
CA LEU A 18 -13.41 -4.66 20.35
C LEU A 18 -13.16 -4.89 18.85
N SER A 19 -13.64 -4.01 17.97
CA SER A 19 -13.14 -4.02 16.59
C SER A 19 -11.64 -3.73 16.65
N PRO A 20 -10.75 -4.59 16.14
CA PRO A 20 -9.35 -4.27 16.05
C PRO A 20 -9.23 -3.12 15.04
N VAL A 21 -9.27 -1.88 15.54
CA VAL A 21 -9.05 -0.66 14.76
C VAL A 21 -7.64 -0.66 14.15
N ASN A 22 -6.74 -1.53 14.65
CA ASN A 22 -5.38 -1.71 14.16
C ASN A 22 -5.10 -3.12 13.63
N SER A 23 -6.02 -3.71 12.88
CA SER A 23 -5.62 -4.78 11.97
C SER A 23 -4.83 -4.15 10.82
N SER A 24 -3.54 -3.86 11.03
CA SER A 24 -2.66 -3.58 9.90
C SER A 24 -2.82 -4.74 8.92
N ASN A 25 -3.12 -4.46 7.66
CA ASN A 25 -3.28 -5.49 6.62
C ASN A 25 -1.97 -6.26 6.32
N CYS A 26 -0.94 -6.01 7.12
CA CYS A 26 0.39 -6.60 7.12
C CYS A 26 0.55 -7.47 8.36
N THR A 27 0.93 -8.73 8.17
CA THR A 27 1.14 -9.69 9.27
C THR A 27 2.58 -9.69 9.81
N MET A 28 3.48 -8.91 9.20
CA MET A 28 4.92 -9.04 9.40
C MET A 28 5.45 -8.52 10.76
N GLY A 29 4.70 -7.71 11.51
CA GLY A 29 5.09 -7.22 12.85
C GLY A 29 6.50 -6.58 12.92
N ASN A 30 7.09 -6.48 14.12
CA ASN A 30 8.43 -5.91 14.38
C ASN A 30 9.60 -6.80 13.89
N LYS A 31 9.54 -7.30 12.65
CA LYS A 31 10.57 -8.17 12.04
C LYS A 31 11.45 -7.40 11.06
N THR A 32 11.92 -6.23 11.47
CA THR A 32 12.67 -5.29 10.61
C THR A 32 13.89 -5.94 9.96
N THR A 33 14.63 -6.79 10.67
CA THR A 33 15.79 -7.50 10.12
C THR A 33 15.43 -8.49 9.02
N GLU A 34 14.32 -9.23 9.16
CA GLU A 34 13.86 -10.15 8.12
C GLU A 34 13.39 -9.40 6.87
N ILE A 35 12.69 -8.28 7.08
CA ILE A 35 12.25 -7.37 6.01
C ILE A 35 13.48 -6.82 5.27
N HIS A 36 14.48 -6.33 6.00
CA HIS A 36 15.70 -5.79 5.42
C HIS A 36 16.45 -6.84 4.59
N MET A 37 16.63 -8.06 5.11
CA MET A 37 17.27 -9.15 4.36
C MET A 37 16.50 -9.52 3.09
N LYS A 38 15.17 -9.57 3.16
CA LYS A 38 14.33 -9.87 1.98
C LYS A 38 14.40 -8.73 0.96
N TYR A 39 14.39 -7.49 1.42
CA TYR A 39 14.57 -6.34 0.53
C TYR A 39 15.92 -6.42 -0.20
N GLU A 40 17.01 -6.55 0.53
CA GLU A 40 18.37 -6.57 -0.04
C GLU A 40 18.57 -7.73 -1.03
N ASN A 41 18.08 -8.93 -0.71
CA ASN A 41 18.33 -10.11 -1.53
C ASN A 41 17.29 -10.36 -2.63
N VAL A 42 16.10 -9.75 -2.55
CA VAL A 42 14.98 -10.08 -3.44
C VAL A 42 14.44 -8.86 -4.20
N LEU A 43 14.40 -7.67 -3.60
CA LEU A 43 13.74 -6.50 -4.20
C LEU A 43 14.67 -5.38 -4.62
N SER A 44 15.84 -5.25 -3.99
CA SER A 44 16.76 -4.12 -4.18
C SER A 44 17.10 -3.89 -5.66
N TYR A 45 17.43 -4.98 -6.36
CA TYR A 45 17.76 -4.97 -7.78
C TYR A 45 16.57 -4.52 -8.65
N ASP A 46 15.38 -5.10 -8.43
CA ASP A 46 14.19 -4.75 -9.20
C ASP A 46 13.74 -3.29 -8.96
N VAL A 47 13.92 -2.78 -7.73
CA VAL A 47 13.70 -1.38 -7.39
C VAL A 47 14.69 -0.48 -8.13
N ALA A 48 15.98 -0.82 -8.13
CA ALA A 48 17.00 -0.04 -8.83
C ALA A 48 16.74 -0.02 -10.35
N GLU A 49 16.38 -1.15 -10.93
CA GLU A 49 16.03 -1.26 -12.35
C GLU A 49 14.78 -0.43 -12.68
N LEU A 50 13.75 -0.50 -11.85
CA LEU A 50 12.54 0.33 -12.01
C LEU A 50 12.86 1.83 -11.97
N VAL A 51 13.71 2.25 -11.04
CA VAL A 51 14.16 3.65 -10.94
C VAL A 51 14.91 4.06 -12.19
N ASN A 52 15.81 3.21 -12.70
CA ASN A 52 16.55 3.47 -13.93
C ASN A 52 15.62 3.59 -15.15
N MET A 53 14.69 2.64 -15.33
CA MET A 53 13.68 2.70 -16.41
C MET A 53 12.79 3.96 -16.31
N SER A 54 12.49 4.40 -15.09
CA SER A 54 11.64 5.58 -14.86
C SER A 54 12.36 6.90 -15.17
N ALA A 55 13.69 6.93 -15.27
CA ALA A 55 14.45 8.14 -15.51
C ALA A 55 14.04 8.84 -16.82
N GLU A 56 13.82 8.07 -17.88
CA GLU A 56 13.37 8.57 -19.19
C GLU A 56 11.93 9.14 -19.18
N TYR A 57 11.12 8.74 -18.20
CA TYR A 57 9.75 9.21 -18.02
C TYR A 57 9.64 10.38 -17.04
N ARG A 58 10.60 10.53 -16.13
CA ARG A 58 10.64 11.59 -15.12
C ARG A 58 10.52 12.97 -15.78
N ASP A 59 11.31 13.20 -16.82
CA ASP A 59 11.30 14.47 -17.54
C ASP A 59 10.01 14.71 -18.32
N ARG A 60 9.39 13.65 -18.86
CA ARG A 60 8.12 13.76 -19.61
C ARG A 60 6.92 13.99 -18.70
N CYS A 61 6.86 13.34 -17.54
CA CYS A 61 5.73 13.44 -16.62
C CYS A 61 5.77 14.72 -15.76
N CYS A 62 6.96 15.24 -15.44
CA CYS A 62 7.14 16.39 -14.56
C CYS A 62 7.18 17.75 -15.30
N LYS A 63 7.41 17.79 -16.62
CA LYS A 63 7.55 19.05 -17.36
C LYS A 63 6.27 19.90 -17.48
N ASN A 64 5.07 19.32 -17.33
CA ASN A 64 3.80 20.02 -17.64
C ASN A 64 2.74 19.99 -16.54
N LYS A 65 3.03 19.48 -15.34
CA LYS A 65 2.06 19.55 -14.23
C LYS A 65 2.36 20.79 -13.39
N LYS A 66 1.48 21.80 -13.46
CA LYS A 66 1.25 22.67 -12.29
C LYS A 66 1.06 21.76 -11.08
N HIS A 67 1.57 22.15 -9.93
CA HIS A 67 1.51 21.45 -8.63
C HIS A 67 0.06 21.17 -8.14
N GLU A 68 -0.84 20.67 -8.97
CA GLU A 68 -2.12 20.13 -8.54
C GLU A 68 -1.85 18.79 -7.88
N ASN A 69 -1.75 18.86 -6.55
CA ASN A 69 -1.85 17.75 -5.62
C ASN A 69 -1.19 16.48 -6.16
N SER A 70 0.13 16.53 -6.39
CA SER A 70 0.89 15.29 -6.38
C SER A 70 0.55 14.65 -5.05
N LYS A 71 -0.23 13.58 -5.05
CA LYS A 71 -0.43 12.76 -3.86
C LYS A 71 0.95 12.26 -3.50
N MET A 72 1.63 13.04 -2.68
CA MET A 72 3.00 12.81 -2.28
C MET A 72 2.94 11.55 -1.43
N PHE A 73 3.66 10.52 -1.86
CA PHE A 73 3.79 9.32 -1.08
C PHE A 73 4.67 9.70 0.11
N PHE A 74 4.05 10.08 1.22
CA PHE A 74 4.76 10.35 2.45
C PHE A 74 5.19 9.00 3.03
N CYS A 75 6.48 8.86 3.30
CA CYS A 75 6.98 7.86 4.23
C CYS A 75 6.95 8.52 5.61
N ASN A 76 6.06 8.06 6.47
CA ASN A 76 6.11 8.44 7.87
C ASN A 76 7.01 7.43 8.58
N ASP A 77 8.12 7.89 9.17
CA ASP A 77 9.12 7.05 9.84
C ASP A 77 8.53 6.25 11.02
N THR A 78 7.41 6.72 11.59
CA THR A 78 6.67 5.96 12.63
C THR A 78 5.70 4.93 12.07
N GLN A 79 5.46 4.93 10.76
CA GLN A 79 4.50 4.10 10.04
C GLN A 79 5.09 3.60 8.70
N GLU A 80 6.35 3.19 8.70
CA GLU A 80 7.09 2.81 7.48
C GLU A 80 6.39 1.65 6.74
N ILE A 81 5.94 0.63 7.46
CA ILE A 81 5.28 -0.55 6.88
C ILE A 81 3.97 -0.17 6.19
N GLU A 82 3.15 0.65 6.84
CA GLU A 82 1.88 1.13 6.28
C GLU A 82 2.12 2.06 5.08
N SER A 83 3.16 2.89 5.17
CA SER A 83 3.60 3.78 4.10
C SER A 83 4.05 2.99 2.86
N LEU A 84 4.87 1.96 3.04
CA LEU A 84 5.33 1.06 1.97
C LEU A 84 4.19 0.26 1.36
N GLN A 85 3.28 -0.27 2.19
CA GLN A 85 2.06 -0.93 1.71
C GLN A 85 1.21 0.02 0.86
N SER A 86 0.92 1.22 1.36
CA SER A 86 0.13 2.23 0.67
C SER A 86 0.79 2.62 -0.66
N MET A 87 2.11 2.80 -0.67
CA MET A 87 2.87 3.10 -1.87
C MET A 87 2.74 1.97 -2.90
N ALA A 88 2.99 0.71 -2.53
CA ALA A 88 2.85 -0.44 -3.42
C ALA A 88 1.43 -0.58 -4.00
N CYS A 89 0.41 -0.41 -3.17
CA CYS A 89 -0.99 -0.50 -3.61
C CYS A 89 -1.39 0.65 -4.56
N ASN A 90 -0.95 1.87 -4.27
CA ASN A 90 -1.20 3.01 -5.14
C ASN A 90 -0.43 2.92 -6.45
N MET A 91 0.79 2.37 -6.42
CA MET A 91 1.63 2.15 -7.59
C MET A 91 0.97 1.17 -8.56
N LEU A 92 0.47 0.02 -8.08
CA LEU A 92 -0.33 -0.92 -8.87
C LEU A 92 -1.54 -0.25 -9.53
N ARG A 93 -2.28 0.59 -8.77
CA ARG A 93 -3.45 1.31 -9.29
C ARG A 93 -3.07 2.36 -10.33
N PHE A 94 -1.97 3.07 -10.12
CA PHE A 94 -1.51 4.15 -10.98
C PHE A 94 -1.07 3.60 -12.34
N PHE A 95 -0.18 2.60 -12.36
CA PHE A 95 0.39 2.10 -13.61
C PHE A 95 -0.58 1.31 -14.48
N HIS A 96 -1.65 0.76 -13.90
CA HIS A 96 -2.76 0.21 -14.66
C HIS A 96 -3.48 1.29 -15.49
N LYS A 97 -3.56 2.52 -14.99
CA LYS A 97 -4.32 3.61 -15.63
C LYS A 97 -3.51 4.45 -16.62
N GLN A 98 -2.18 4.45 -16.49
CA GLN A 98 -1.32 5.29 -17.33
C GLN A 98 -0.90 4.62 -18.64
N LYS A 99 -0.76 5.44 -19.70
CA LYS A 99 -0.16 5.06 -20.98
C LYS A 99 1.38 5.07 -20.89
N ILE A 100 1.95 4.19 -20.08
CA ILE A 100 3.40 3.95 -19.99
C ILE A 100 3.80 2.70 -20.79
N SER A 101 5.12 2.49 -20.99
CA SER A 101 5.62 1.28 -21.65
C SER A 101 5.18 0.02 -20.90
N LYS A 102 4.99 -1.07 -21.65
CA LYS A 102 4.61 -2.37 -21.10
C LYS A 102 5.64 -2.86 -20.10
N ASP A 103 6.93 -2.65 -20.38
CA ASP A 103 8.03 -3.11 -19.55
C ASP A 103 8.09 -2.35 -18.23
N LEU A 104 7.94 -1.02 -18.26
CA LEU A 104 7.86 -0.21 -17.04
C LEU A 104 6.64 -0.61 -16.21
N ARG A 105 5.50 -0.89 -16.84
CA ARG A 105 4.28 -1.34 -16.14
C ARG A 105 4.51 -2.69 -15.46
N TRP A 106 5.13 -3.63 -16.16
CA TRP A 106 5.43 -4.95 -15.64
C TRP A 106 6.41 -4.87 -14.47
N LYS A 107 7.52 -4.14 -14.62
CA LYS A 107 8.53 -3.98 -13.58
C LYS A 107 7.95 -3.27 -12.34
N ALA A 108 7.13 -2.24 -12.53
CA ALA A 108 6.45 -1.58 -11.42
C ALA A 108 5.45 -2.49 -10.69
N ALA A 109 4.73 -3.34 -11.43
CA ALA A 109 3.84 -4.32 -10.82
C ALA A 109 4.61 -5.40 -10.05
N LEU A 110 5.73 -5.86 -10.60
CA LEU A 110 6.63 -6.83 -9.96
C LEU A 110 7.17 -6.27 -8.64
N VAL A 111 7.74 -5.06 -8.65
CA VAL A 111 8.23 -4.39 -7.44
C VAL A 111 7.11 -4.21 -6.41
N SER A 112 5.93 -3.73 -6.84
CA SER A 112 4.81 -3.49 -5.92
C SER A 112 4.30 -4.79 -5.28
N CYS A 113 4.10 -5.85 -6.06
CA CYS A 113 3.67 -7.15 -5.56
C CYS A 113 4.74 -7.77 -4.64
N GLY A 114 6.02 -7.67 -5.04
CA GLY A 114 7.15 -8.16 -4.25
C GLY A 114 7.25 -7.44 -2.90
N THR A 115 7.10 -6.11 -2.86
CA THR A 115 7.04 -5.33 -1.61
C THR A 115 5.91 -5.82 -0.71
N LEU A 116 4.70 -6.01 -1.24
CA LEU A 116 3.59 -6.55 -0.46
C LEU A 116 3.87 -7.96 0.07
N GLN A 117 4.56 -8.80 -0.71
CA GLN A 117 4.93 -10.14 -0.29
C GLN A 117 5.99 -10.13 0.83
N VAL A 118 7.02 -9.28 0.71
CA VAL A 118 8.07 -9.13 1.74
C VAL A 118 7.49 -8.63 3.06
N LEU A 119 6.57 -7.66 2.98
CA LEU A 119 5.88 -7.11 4.14
C LEU A 119 4.67 -7.94 4.60
N GLN A 120 4.37 -9.05 3.90
CA GLN A 120 3.18 -9.87 4.10
C GLN A 120 1.89 -9.04 4.22
N CYS A 121 1.78 -8.02 3.37
CA CYS A 121 0.66 -7.10 3.32
C CYS A 121 -0.33 -7.46 2.23
N LYS A 122 -1.57 -7.00 2.37
CA LYS A 122 -2.58 -7.02 1.31
C LYS A 122 -3.05 -5.61 1.01
N CYS A 123 -3.35 -5.30 -0.24
CA CYS A 123 -4.03 -4.04 -0.55
C CYS A 123 -5.48 -4.08 -0.06
N GLU A 124 -5.94 -2.99 0.52
CA GLU A 124 -7.36 -2.82 0.80
C GLU A 124 -8.15 -2.92 -0.51
N ARG A 125 -9.04 -3.91 -0.56
CA ARG A 125 -10.10 -3.90 -1.56
C ARG A 125 -11.06 -2.81 -1.12
N HIS A 126 -11.00 -1.63 -1.74
CA HIS A 126 -12.11 -0.68 -1.60
C HIS A 126 -13.38 -1.43 -1.99
N ARG A 127 -14.29 -1.63 -1.03
CA ARG A 127 -15.69 -1.79 -1.36
C ARG A 127 -16.03 -0.54 -2.18
N LYS A 128 -16.47 -0.72 -3.42
CA LYS A 128 -17.14 0.37 -4.13
C LYS A 128 -18.30 0.76 -3.22
N GLU A 129 -18.22 1.93 -2.60
CA GLU A 129 -19.42 2.57 -2.06
C GLU A 129 -20.37 2.71 -3.26
N LYS A 130 -21.52 2.05 -3.13
CA LYS A 130 -22.59 2.07 -4.12
C LYS A 130 -23.32 3.39 -4.04
#